data_AF-A0A2E0UMY5-F1
#
_entry.id   AF-A0A2E0UMY5-F1
#
_cell.length_a   1.000
_cell.length_b   1.000
_cell.length_c   1.000
_cell.angle_alpha   90.00
_cell.angle_beta   90.00
_cell.angle_gamma   90.00
#
_symmetry.space_group_name_H-M   'P 1'
#
loop_
_entity.id
_entity.type
_entity.pdbx_description
1 polymer ?
#
loop_
_entity_poly.entity_id
_entity_poly.type
_entity_poly.pdbx_seq_one_letter_code
_entity_poly.pdbx_strand_id
1 'polypeptide(L)'
;METAQFKELLFETAIFVRAADGKMNEDNIREIQSYSKIASYFKDLDCDRIMADLLAKLRTNHEHAMEVYFHRLREAELTLIQELLILEIIMRMMHVTEAPSQREIEFLKSVRTRLKVYNEIILERFGEVDYLVNKKYADVKETEEENYLEEMRSPDLMKFNDVDLNDTKI
;
A
#
# COMPACT_ATOMS: atom_id res chain seq x y z
N MET A 1 12.71 -12.70 1.40
CA MET A 1 12.78 -11.83 2.59
C MET A 1 12.37 -12.63 3.81
N GLU A 2 13.01 -12.40 4.95
CA GLU A 2 12.69 -13.08 6.22
C GLU A 2 11.24 -12.80 6.67
N THR A 3 10.65 -13.75 7.40
CA THR A 3 9.22 -13.72 7.72
C THR A 3 8.79 -12.46 8.48
N ALA A 4 9.54 -12.04 9.49
CA ALA A 4 9.20 -10.84 10.28
C ALA A 4 9.27 -9.56 9.43
N GLN A 5 10.34 -9.40 8.65
CA GLN A 5 10.52 -8.25 7.75
C GLN A 5 9.44 -8.18 6.68
N PHE A 6 8.98 -9.34 6.19
CA PHE A 6 7.89 -9.41 5.24
C PHE A 6 6.55 -9.03 5.87
N LYS A 7 6.28 -9.49 7.10
CA LYS A 7 5.07 -9.07 7.83
C LYS A 7 5.00 -7.56 8.02
N GLU A 8 6.14 -6.93 8.35
CA GLU A 8 6.25 -5.47 8.41
C GLU A 8 5.97 -4.82 7.05
N LEU A 9 6.64 -5.28 5.98
CA LEU A 9 6.42 -4.75 4.63
C LEU A 9 4.94 -4.85 4.22
N LEU A 10 4.32 -6.00 4.49
CA LEU A 10 2.92 -6.26 4.17
C LEU A 10 1.97 -5.32 4.94
N PHE A 11 2.29 -5.01 6.20
CA PHE A 11 1.51 -4.08 7.00
C PHE A 11 1.69 -2.64 6.54
N GLU A 12 2.91 -2.24 6.19
CA GLU A 12 3.20 -0.94 5.57
C GLU A 12 2.44 -0.77 4.26
N THR A 13 2.41 -1.80 3.41
CA THR A 13 1.60 -1.79 2.18
C THR A 13 0.13 -1.45 2.47
N ALA A 14 -0.48 -2.04 3.50
CA ALA A 14 -1.87 -1.74 3.85
C ALA A 14 -2.08 -0.26 4.21
N ILE A 15 -1.13 0.34 4.93
CA ILE A 15 -1.17 1.75 5.31
C ILE A 15 -0.99 2.65 4.08
N PHE A 16 -0.02 2.36 3.23
CA PHE A 16 0.27 3.18 2.04
C PHE A 16 -0.87 3.17 1.01
N VAL A 17 -1.55 2.04 0.81
CA VAL A 17 -2.75 1.99 -0.05
C VAL A 17 -3.80 2.97 0.46
N ARG A 18 -4.05 2.95 1.78
CA ARG A 18 -5.07 3.82 2.36
C ARG A 18 -4.67 5.28 2.40
N ALA A 19 -3.37 5.56 2.42
CA ALA A 19 -2.82 6.91 2.36
C ALA A 19 -2.55 7.40 0.92
N ALA A 20 -2.82 6.59 -0.12
CA ALA A 20 -2.44 6.86 -1.50
C ALA A 20 -3.01 8.16 -2.09
N ASP A 21 -4.13 8.66 -1.53
CA ASP A 21 -4.74 9.92 -1.95
C ASP A 21 -4.27 11.15 -1.16
N GLY A 22 -3.26 10.97 -0.29
CA GLY A 22 -2.76 12.02 0.59
C GLY A 22 -3.68 12.32 1.77
N LYS A 23 -4.77 11.56 1.96
CA LYS A 23 -5.71 11.74 3.07
C LYS A 23 -5.69 10.50 3.94
N MET A 24 -5.45 10.72 5.22
CA MET A 24 -5.62 9.68 6.21
C MET A 24 -6.48 10.23 7.33
N ASN A 25 -7.69 9.70 7.45
CA ASN A 25 -8.63 10.06 8.50
C ASN A 25 -8.73 8.94 9.56
N GLU A 26 -9.48 9.19 10.64
CA GLU A 26 -9.66 8.22 11.72
C GLU A 26 -10.32 6.92 11.26
N ASP A 27 -11.22 6.98 10.27
CA ASP A 27 -11.89 5.79 9.73
C ASP A 27 -10.88 4.89 9.02
N ASN A 28 -9.98 5.47 8.22
CA ASN A 28 -8.89 4.75 7.57
C ASN A 28 -7.99 4.03 8.60
N ILE A 29 -7.65 4.72 9.68
CA ILE A 29 -6.81 4.16 10.76
C ILE A 29 -7.54 3.01 11.46
N ARG A 30 -8.81 3.21 11.83
CA ARG A 30 -9.64 2.19 12.48
C ARG A 30 -9.80 0.95 11.63
N GLU A 31 -9.97 1.10 10.32
CA GLU A 31 -10.07 -0.01 9.37
C GLU A 31 -8.79 -0.87 9.36
N ILE A 32 -7.62 -0.24 9.24
CA ILE A 32 -6.33 -0.95 9.24
C ILE A 32 -6.11 -1.66 10.57
N GLN A 33 -6.42 -1.01 11.70
CA GLN A 33 -6.33 -1.61 13.03
C GLN A 33 -7.30 -2.78 13.23
N SER A 34 -8.52 -2.68 12.71
CA SER A 34 -9.48 -3.78 12.76
C SER A 34 -8.98 -4.95 11.91
N TYR A 35 -8.45 -4.65 10.73
CA TYR A 35 -7.90 -5.65 9.83
C TYR A 35 -6.67 -6.36 10.43
N SER A 36 -5.79 -5.62 11.09
CA SER A 36 -4.57 -6.18 11.70
C SER A 36 -4.87 -7.21 12.80
N LYS A 37 -5.97 -7.02 13.53
CA LYS A 37 -6.40 -7.91 14.62
C LYS A 37 -6.99 -9.23 14.12
N ILE A 38 -7.55 -9.27 12.92
CA ILE A 38 -8.19 -10.47 12.35
C ILE A 38 -7.29 -11.24 11.40
N ALA A 39 -6.37 -10.57 10.72
CA ALA A 39 -5.51 -11.19 9.72
C ALA A 39 -4.36 -11.97 10.39
N SER A 40 -4.40 -13.31 10.26
CA SER A 40 -3.46 -14.21 10.94
C SER A 40 -1.99 -13.98 10.58
N TYR A 41 -1.71 -13.40 9.42
CA TYR A 41 -0.34 -13.09 9.01
C TYR A 41 0.29 -11.93 9.79
N PHE A 42 -0.48 -11.10 10.48
CA PHE A 42 0.03 -10.06 11.38
C PHE A 42 0.18 -10.52 12.83
N LYS A 43 -0.04 -11.80 13.10
CA LYS A 43 0.22 -12.36 14.42
C LYS A 43 1.67 -12.10 14.85
N ASP A 44 1.83 -11.68 16.09
CA ASP A 44 3.11 -11.36 16.75
C ASP A 44 3.83 -10.12 16.17
N LEU A 45 3.16 -9.36 15.30
CA LEU A 45 3.63 -8.07 14.80
C LEU A 45 3.11 -6.93 15.68
N ASP A 46 3.98 -6.00 16.05
CA ASP A 46 3.59 -4.78 16.76
C ASP A 46 3.03 -3.75 15.78
N CYS A 47 1.81 -4.02 15.30
CA CYS A 47 1.12 -3.20 14.31
C CYS A 47 0.88 -1.77 14.79
N ASP A 48 0.56 -1.57 16.07
CA ASP A 48 0.28 -0.23 16.60
C ASP A 48 1.54 0.66 16.56
N ARG A 49 2.70 0.12 16.93
CA ARG A 49 3.97 0.84 16.83
C ARG A 49 4.32 1.14 15.37
N ILE A 50 4.24 0.16 14.47
CA ILE A 50 4.57 0.36 13.05
C ILE A 50 3.67 1.42 12.43
N MET A 51 2.38 1.38 12.75
CA MET A 51 1.43 2.37 12.25
C MET A 51 1.74 3.76 12.78
N ALA A 52 2.00 3.92 14.08
CA ALA A 52 2.38 5.21 14.66
C ALA A 52 3.66 5.79 14.01
N ASP A 53 4.69 4.96 13.85
CA ASP A 53 5.96 5.35 13.22
C ASP A 53 5.75 5.79 11.75
N LEU A 54 4.94 5.05 11.00
CA LEU A 54 4.69 5.35 9.59
C LEU A 54 3.79 6.58 9.41
N LEU A 55 2.77 6.75 10.24
CA LEU A 55 1.93 7.94 10.25
C LEU A 55 2.75 9.20 10.54
N ALA A 56 3.70 9.14 11.48
CA ALA A 56 4.59 10.25 11.76
C ALA A 56 5.46 10.62 10.54
N LYS A 57 5.98 9.62 9.80
CA LYS A 57 6.74 9.83 8.56
C LYS A 57 5.88 10.45 7.46
N LEU A 58 4.69 9.91 7.23
CA LEU A 58 3.74 10.40 6.23
C LEU A 58 3.35 11.87 6.49
N ARG A 59 3.13 12.24 7.76
CA ARG A 59 2.84 13.63 8.16
C ARG A 59 4.01 14.57 7.95
N THR A 60 5.23 14.08 8.15
CA THR A 60 6.46 14.88 8.01
C THR A 60 6.79 15.12 6.54
N ASN A 61 6.79 14.07 5.73
CA ASN A 61 7.03 14.12 4.31
C ASN A 61 6.42 12.89 3.62
N HIS A 62 5.19 13.05 3.13
CA HIS A 62 4.41 11.99 2.52
C HIS A 62 5.11 11.35 1.31
N GLU A 63 5.59 12.21 0.41
CA GLU A 63 6.26 11.80 -0.82
C GLU A 63 7.53 11.00 -0.51
N HIS A 64 8.38 11.50 0.38
CA HIS A 64 9.59 10.80 0.77
C HIS A 64 9.29 9.45 1.42
N ALA A 65 8.23 9.36 2.23
CA ALA A 65 7.80 8.09 2.82
C ALA A 65 7.37 7.07 1.73
N MET A 66 6.64 7.52 0.71
CA MET A 66 6.26 6.71 -0.45
C MET A 66 7.48 6.26 -1.26
N GLU A 67 8.42 7.16 -1.56
CA GLU A 67 9.68 6.84 -2.26
C GLU A 67 10.47 5.76 -1.52
N VAL A 68 10.65 5.92 -0.20
CA VAL A 68 11.36 4.95 0.64
C VAL A 68 10.67 3.59 0.61
N TYR A 69 9.34 3.56 0.63
CA TYR A 69 8.57 2.32 0.52
C TYR A 69 8.75 1.65 -0.85
N PHE A 70 8.62 2.39 -1.95
CA PHE A 70 8.79 1.84 -3.28
C PHE A 70 10.22 1.34 -3.53
N HIS A 71 11.22 2.03 -2.97
CA HIS A 71 12.60 1.56 -2.98
C HIS A 71 12.75 0.26 -2.17
N ARG A 72 12.20 0.19 -0.96
CA ARG A 72 12.22 -1.03 -0.13
C ARG A 72 11.57 -2.20 -0.84
N LEU A 73 10.45 -1.98 -1.52
CA LEU A 73 9.74 -3.01 -2.29
C LEU A 73 10.58 -3.50 -3.47
N ARG A 74 11.28 -2.59 -4.17
CA ARG A 74 12.15 -2.91 -5.31
C ARG A 74 13.35 -3.77 -4.90
N GLU A 75 13.96 -3.46 -3.77
CA GLU A 75 15.13 -4.17 -3.25
C GLU A 75 14.77 -5.48 -2.52
N ALA A 76 13.48 -5.73 -2.26
CA ALA A 76 13.05 -6.93 -1.55
C ALA A 76 13.09 -8.16 -2.45
N GLU A 77 13.87 -9.17 -2.05
CA GLU A 77 13.80 -10.50 -2.67
C GLU A 77 12.56 -11.24 -2.16
N LEU A 78 11.44 -11.09 -2.86
CA LEU A 78 10.16 -11.71 -2.52
C LEU A 78 9.98 -13.07 -3.19
N THR A 79 9.36 -14.00 -2.48
CA THR A 79 8.82 -15.23 -3.08
C THR A 79 7.52 -14.93 -3.82
N LEU A 80 7.13 -15.79 -4.77
CA LEU A 80 5.85 -15.67 -5.46
C LEU A 80 4.66 -15.54 -4.49
N ILE A 81 4.65 -16.30 -3.40
CA ILE A 81 3.60 -16.24 -2.37
C ILE A 81 3.57 -14.87 -1.70
N GLN A 82 4.75 -14.31 -1.40
CA GLN A 82 4.87 -12.99 -0.79
C GLN A 82 4.37 -11.88 -1.74
N GLU A 83 4.69 -11.96 -3.02
CA GLU A 83 4.18 -11.02 -4.02
C GLU A 83 2.65 -11.09 -4.16
N LEU A 84 2.09 -12.31 -4.18
CA LEU A 84 0.65 -12.51 -4.22
C LEU A 84 -0.06 -11.96 -2.97
N LEU A 85 0.56 -12.09 -1.79
CA LEU A 85 0.01 -11.53 -0.55
C LEU A 85 0.01 -9.99 -0.57
N ILE A 86 1.03 -9.36 -1.15
CA ILE A 86 1.07 -7.91 -1.36
C ILE A 86 -0.10 -7.48 -2.25
N LEU A 87 -0.34 -8.16 -3.38
CA LEU A 87 -1.48 -7.85 -4.24
C LEU A 87 -2.82 -8.05 -3.51
N GLU A 88 -2.95 -9.16 -2.77
CA GLU A 88 -4.16 -9.47 -2.02
C GLU A 88 -4.49 -8.36 -1.01
N ILE A 89 -3.51 -7.90 -0.22
CA ILE A 89 -3.78 -6.88 0.79
C ILE A 89 -4.16 -5.54 0.16
N ILE A 90 -3.53 -5.16 -0.95
CA ILE A 90 -3.89 -3.94 -1.68
C ILE A 90 -5.34 -4.00 -2.12
N MET A 91 -5.75 -5.10 -2.76
CA MET A 91 -7.14 -5.28 -3.19
C MET A 91 -8.12 -5.27 -2.02
N ARG A 92 -7.77 -5.87 -0.87
CA ARG A 92 -8.62 -5.85 0.31
C ARG A 92 -8.81 -4.45 0.86
N MET A 93 -7.75 -3.63 0.89
CA MET A 93 -7.83 -2.25 1.37
C MET A 93 -8.59 -1.34 0.41
N MET A 94 -8.44 -1.55 -0.91
CA MET A 94 -9.16 -0.80 -1.94
C MET A 94 -10.68 -1.06 -1.92
N HIS A 95 -11.11 -2.31 -1.68
CA HIS A 95 -12.52 -2.71 -1.72
C HIS A 95 -13.30 -2.50 -0.42
N VAL A 96 -12.75 -1.79 0.57
CA VAL A 96 -13.52 -1.41 1.77
C VAL A 96 -14.58 -0.34 1.42
N THR A 97 -14.43 0.35 0.29
CA THR A 97 -15.41 1.31 -0.27
C THR A 97 -16.06 0.77 -1.55
N GLU A 98 -17.15 1.39 -2.02
CA GLU A 98 -17.91 0.90 -3.19
C GLU A 98 -17.08 0.89 -4.49
N ALA A 99 -16.17 1.85 -4.68
CA ALA A 99 -15.30 1.90 -5.85
C ALA A 99 -13.91 2.45 -5.50
N PRO A 100 -12.82 1.82 -5.97
CA PRO A 100 -11.47 2.32 -5.74
C PRO A 100 -11.26 3.66 -6.43
N SER A 101 -10.57 4.56 -5.75
CA SER A 101 -10.16 5.84 -6.31
C SER A 101 -9.07 5.65 -7.39
N GLN A 102 -8.94 6.64 -8.28
CA GLN A 102 -7.89 6.64 -9.30
C GLN A 102 -6.48 6.54 -8.70
N ARG A 103 -6.24 7.18 -7.55
CA ARG A 103 -4.94 7.17 -6.88
C ARG A 103 -4.59 5.81 -6.26
N GLU A 104 -5.58 5.10 -5.72
CA GLU A 104 -5.39 3.72 -5.24
C GLU A 104 -5.07 2.77 -6.41
N ILE A 105 -5.71 2.98 -7.57
CA ILE A 105 -5.41 2.23 -8.79
C ILE A 105 -3.97 2.50 -9.27
N GLU A 106 -3.52 3.76 -9.26
CA GLU A 106 -2.15 4.14 -9.63
C GLU A 106 -1.11 3.60 -8.65
N PHE A 107 -1.41 3.63 -7.35
CA PHE A 107 -0.58 2.99 -6.34
C PHE A 107 -0.44 1.49 -6.60
N LEU A 108 -1.55 0.80 -6.86
CA LEU A 108 -1.54 -0.64 -7.18
C LEU A 108 -0.70 -0.92 -8.43
N LYS A 109 -0.87 -0.15 -9.50
CA LYS A 109 -0.07 -0.29 -10.73
C LYS A 109 1.43 -0.09 -10.43
N SER A 110 1.76 0.92 -9.64
CA SER A 110 3.14 1.20 -9.22
C SER A 110 3.73 0.04 -8.39
N VAL A 111 2.98 -0.52 -7.44
CA VAL A 111 3.43 -1.73 -6.73
C VAL A 111 3.61 -2.89 -7.70
N ARG A 112 2.64 -3.11 -8.58
CA ARG A 112 2.61 -4.26 -9.49
C ARG A 112 3.81 -4.32 -10.43
N THR A 113 4.32 -3.18 -10.91
CA THR A 113 5.52 -3.12 -11.78
C THR A 113 6.80 -3.63 -11.11
N ARG A 114 6.81 -3.71 -9.78
CA ARG A 114 7.94 -4.20 -8.98
C ARG A 114 7.83 -5.68 -8.61
N LEU A 115 6.71 -6.33 -8.92
CA LEU A 115 6.48 -7.73 -8.63
C LEU A 115 6.73 -8.60 -9.87
N LYS A 116 7.38 -9.74 -9.65
CA LYS A 116 7.78 -10.69 -10.71
C LYS A 116 6.65 -11.66 -11.11
N VAL A 117 5.54 -11.69 -10.37
CA VAL A 117 4.35 -12.48 -10.68
C VAL A 117 3.81 -12.19 -12.09
N TYR A 118 3.41 -13.23 -12.81
CA TYR A 118 2.88 -13.11 -14.18
C TYR A 118 1.35 -12.95 -14.20
N ASN A 119 0.82 -12.41 -15.30
CA ASN A 119 -0.61 -12.16 -15.47
C ASN A 119 -1.46 -13.43 -15.39
N GLU A 120 -0.95 -14.55 -15.89
CA GLU A 120 -1.61 -15.85 -15.87
C GLU A 120 -1.86 -16.30 -14.42
N ILE A 121 -0.86 -16.11 -13.55
CA ILE A 121 -0.96 -16.45 -12.12
C ILE A 121 -1.96 -15.52 -11.42
N ILE A 122 -1.95 -14.23 -11.76
CA ILE A 122 -2.91 -13.26 -11.23
C ILE A 122 -4.34 -13.63 -11.63
N LEU A 123 -4.55 -13.94 -12.90
CA LEU A 123 -5.86 -14.32 -13.44
C LEU A 123 -6.36 -15.61 -12.78
N GLU A 124 -5.49 -16.60 -12.60
CA GLU A 124 -5.83 -17.85 -11.92
C GLU A 124 -6.17 -17.62 -10.43
N ARG A 125 -5.43 -16.73 -9.76
CA ARG A 125 -5.58 -16.51 -8.31
C ARG A 125 -6.73 -15.58 -7.94
N PHE A 126 -6.94 -14.52 -8.72
CA PHE A 126 -7.82 -13.40 -8.39
C PHE A 126 -8.94 -13.19 -9.41
N GLY A 127 -8.93 -13.90 -10.54
CA GLY A 127 -9.88 -13.68 -11.63
C GLY A 127 -9.53 -12.44 -12.48
N GLU A 128 -10.46 -12.04 -13.34
CA GLU A 128 -10.30 -10.84 -14.17
C GLU A 128 -10.56 -9.60 -13.31
N VAL A 129 -9.48 -8.88 -12.98
CA VAL A 129 -9.51 -7.63 -12.22
C VAL A 129 -8.95 -6.52 -13.12
N ASP A 130 -9.81 -5.59 -13.53
CA ASP A 130 -9.57 -4.61 -14.60
C ASP A 130 -8.29 -3.78 -14.43
N TYR A 131 -7.95 -3.44 -13.19
CA TYR A 131 -6.79 -2.61 -12.85
C TYR A 131 -5.54 -3.42 -12.43
N LEU A 132 -5.63 -4.76 -12.38
CA LEU A 132 -4.53 -5.65 -11.95
C LEU A 132 -3.92 -6.42 -13.12
N VAL A 133 -4.76 -6.82 -14.09
CA VAL A 133 -4.32 -7.54 -15.30
C VAL A 133 -3.94 -6.52 -16.37
N ASN A 134 -2.64 -6.25 -16.49
CA ASN A 134 -2.16 -5.36 -17.51
C ASN A 134 -1.99 -6.13 -18.83
N LYS A 135 -2.91 -5.95 -19.78
CA LYS A 135 -2.84 -6.54 -21.13
C LYS A 135 -1.61 -6.05 -21.94
N LYS A 136 -0.81 -5.10 -21.42
CA LYS A 136 0.33 -4.46 -22.09
C LYS A 136 1.66 -4.53 -21.30
N TYR A 137 1.95 -5.63 -20.61
CA TYR A 137 3.17 -5.78 -19.79
C TYR A 137 4.52 -5.80 -20.55
N ALA A 138 4.58 -5.37 -21.81
CA ALA A 138 5.84 -5.15 -22.50
C ALA A 138 6.44 -3.74 -22.25
N ASP A 139 5.65 -2.75 -21.79
CA ASP A 139 6.04 -1.33 -21.90
C ASP A 139 5.73 -0.43 -20.67
N VAL A 140 5.52 -0.97 -19.46
CA VAL A 140 5.45 -0.08 -18.28
C VAL A 140 6.87 0.33 -17.88
N LYS A 141 7.29 1.50 -18.37
CA LYS A 141 8.57 2.15 -18.04
C LYS A 141 8.49 2.84 -16.67
N GLU A 142 9.66 3.12 -16.09
CA GLU A 142 9.88 3.91 -14.86
C GLU A 142 9.02 5.20 -14.77
N THR A 143 8.57 5.72 -15.90
CA THR A 143 7.68 6.88 -16.05
C THR A 143 6.38 6.84 -15.25
N GLU A 144 5.78 5.69 -14.92
CA GLU A 144 4.53 5.67 -14.13
C GLU A 144 4.75 6.03 -12.64
N GLU A 145 5.90 5.67 -12.07
CA GLU A 145 6.26 6.08 -10.70
C GLU A 145 6.59 7.57 -10.64
N GLU A 146 7.41 8.04 -11.59
CA GLU A 146 7.76 9.46 -11.67
C GLU A 146 6.51 10.32 -11.80
N ASN A 147 5.55 9.91 -12.65
CA ASN A 147 4.26 10.60 -12.78
C ASN A 147 3.45 10.57 -11.47
N TYR A 148 3.38 9.43 -10.78
CA TYR A 148 2.65 9.32 -9.51
C TYR A 148 3.28 10.21 -8.41
N LEU A 149 4.62 10.20 -8.29
CA LEU A 149 5.35 11.03 -7.34
C LEU A 149 5.26 12.53 -7.68
N GLU A 150 5.32 12.89 -8.97
CA GLU A 150 5.12 14.28 -9.40
C GLU A 150 3.70 14.78 -9.10
N GLU A 151 2.69 13.93 -9.25
CA GLU A 151 1.33 14.30 -8.83
C GLU A 151 1.24 14.55 -7.33
N MET A 152 1.92 13.74 -6.51
CA MET A 152 1.97 13.93 -5.05
C MET A 152 2.63 15.25 -4.62
N ARG A 153 3.54 15.79 -5.44
CA ARG A 153 4.17 17.10 -5.24
C ARG A 153 3.23 18.27 -5.49
N SER A 154 2.04 18.04 -6.06
CA SER A 154 1.07 19.09 -6.34
C SER A 154 0.56 19.77 -5.05
N PRO A 155 0.56 21.12 -4.96
CA PRO A 155 0.10 21.87 -3.78
C PRO A 155 -1.32 21.55 -3.30
N ASP A 156 -2.16 20.95 -4.16
CA ASP A 156 -3.55 20.62 -3.85
C ASP A 156 -3.72 19.42 -2.89
N LEU A 157 -2.64 18.64 -2.64
CA LEU A 157 -2.71 17.34 -1.94
C LEU A 157 -2.28 17.34 -0.48
N MET A 158 -1.54 18.34 0.01
CA MET A 158 -1.15 18.40 1.42
C MET A 158 -2.33 18.86 2.30
N LYS A 159 -3.34 18.01 2.45
CA LYS A 159 -4.39 18.14 3.47
C LYS A 159 -4.37 16.92 4.37
N PHE A 160 -3.32 16.79 5.16
CA PHE A 160 -3.43 16.02 6.39
C PHE A 160 -4.35 16.80 7.32
N ASN A 161 -5.53 16.26 7.60
CA ASN A 161 -6.26 16.74 8.77
C ASN A 161 -5.42 16.35 10.00
N ASP A 162 -5.28 17.28 10.94
CA ASP A 162 -4.63 17.03 12.24
C ASP A 162 -5.41 15.95 13.00
N VAL A 163 -5.11 14.68 12.73
CA VAL A 163 -5.65 13.56 13.51
C VAL A 163 -4.76 13.39 14.74
N ASP A 164 -5.25 13.86 15.88
CA ASP A 164 -4.58 13.69 17.17
C ASP A 164 -4.65 12.21 17.58
N LEU A 165 -3.52 11.52 17.49
CA LEU A 165 -3.42 10.11 17.89
C LEU A 165 -3.57 9.95 19.42
N ASN A 166 -3.50 11.04 20.19
CA ASN A 166 -3.65 10.99 21.66
C ASN A 166 -5.09 10.86 22.13
N ASP A 167 -6.09 11.11 21.27
CA ASP A 167 -7.51 10.91 21.62
C ASP A 167 -7.98 9.46 21.42
N THR A 168 -7.13 8.61 20.84
CA THR A 168 -7.40 7.16 20.77
C THR A 168 -6.95 6.49 22.07
N LYS A 169 -7.59 6.85 23.19
CA LYS A 169 -7.53 6.01 24.40
C LYS A 169 -8.20 4.67 24.10
N ILE A 170 -7.39 3.62 23.97
CA ILE A 170 -7.79 2.23 24.25
C ILE A 170 -7.44 1.93 25.71
#